data_AF-A0AAN5CHX1-F1
#
_entry.id   AF-A0AAN5CHX1-F1
#
_cell.length_a   1.000
_cell.length_b   1.000
_cell.length_c   1.000
_cell.angle_alpha   90.00
_cell.angle_beta   90.00
_cell.angle_gamma   90.00
#
_symmetry.space_group_name_H-M   'P 1'
#
loop_
_entity.id
_entity.type
_entity.pdbx_description
1 polymer ?
#
loop_
_entity_poly.entity_id
_entity_poly.type
_entity_poly.pdbx_seq_one_letter_code
_entity_poly.pdbx_strand_id
1 'polypeptide(L)'
;MAIPADIPRGVESMMVYFFYVTGSVSLVVNTVTLLIIARKSVALDREVKFLAKLQQCSCLIMNAFVTLLFIPFFYFRMGGGYCMGVLCLVVPYQHLMVVAVFLLAVVISAFGMMIIVRHQLLLPEDSFLRMRTAGRYVAYVILNCVIHLWTVFVVLTLPSDRRSQNRVLDEIVQIRWRERELNWFLFYGPGLPTAMRLSKYFAFVFAPALCIFIILPFAHMLIIVLR
;
A
#
# COMPACT_ATOMS: atom_id res chain seq x y z
N MET A 1 18.30 20.12 -14.03
CA MET A 1 17.37 19.06 -13.59
C MET A 1 16.12 19.16 -14.44
N ALA A 2 15.61 18.08 -15.03
CA ALA A 2 14.46 18.15 -15.95
C ALA A 2 13.17 18.51 -15.18
N ILE A 3 12.47 19.54 -15.64
CA ILE A 3 11.20 20.02 -15.10
C ILE A 3 10.12 18.96 -15.41
N PRO A 4 9.31 18.54 -14.43
CA PRO A 4 8.24 17.57 -14.67
C PRO A 4 7.14 18.20 -15.54
N ALA A 5 6.86 17.57 -16.67
CA ALA A 5 5.75 17.95 -17.56
C ALA A 5 4.46 17.20 -17.21
N ASP A 6 3.31 17.79 -17.55
CA ASP A 6 2.02 17.12 -17.39
C ASP A 6 1.92 15.86 -18.28
N ILE A 7 1.13 14.88 -17.83
CA ILE A 7 0.91 13.65 -18.61
C ILE A 7 0.00 13.98 -19.80
N PRO A 8 0.36 13.58 -21.04
CA PRO A 8 -0.50 13.80 -22.19
C PRO A 8 -1.87 13.13 -22.01
N ARG A 9 -2.96 13.80 -22.40
CA ARG A 9 -4.34 13.30 -22.22
C ARG A 9 -4.59 11.91 -22.81
N GLY A 10 -3.94 11.60 -23.94
CA GLY A 10 -4.02 10.27 -24.55
C GLY A 10 -3.41 9.18 -23.67
N VAL A 11 -2.26 9.46 -23.05
CA VAL A 11 -1.59 8.53 -22.12
C VAL A 11 -2.40 8.38 -20.85
N GLU A 12 -2.92 9.48 -20.31
CA GLU A 12 -3.79 9.46 -19.12
C GLU A 12 -5.05 8.61 -19.37
N SER A 13 -5.74 8.83 -20.48
CA SER A 13 -6.94 8.05 -20.85
C SER A 13 -6.60 6.57 -20.99
N MET A 14 -5.49 6.25 -21.68
CA MET A 14 -5.02 4.87 -21.82
C MET A 14 -4.74 4.21 -20.45
N MET A 15 -4.09 4.93 -19.53
CA MET A 15 -3.81 4.43 -18.18
C MET A 15 -5.10 4.20 -17.39
N VAL A 16 -6.06 5.12 -17.46
CA VAL A 16 -7.37 4.97 -16.80
C VAL A 16 -8.11 3.73 -17.33
N TYR A 17 -8.18 3.53 -18.64
CA TYR A 17 -8.77 2.32 -19.22
C TYR A 17 -8.03 1.05 -18.80
N PHE A 18 -6.70 1.09 -18.79
CA PHE A 18 -5.87 -0.03 -18.32
C PHE A 18 -6.18 -0.39 -16.86
N PHE A 19 -6.33 0.60 -15.98
CA PHE A 19 -6.72 0.38 -14.58
C PHE A 19 -8.13 -0.21 -14.49
N TYR A 20 -9.10 0.30 -15.24
CA TYR A 20 -10.46 -0.26 -15.22
C TYR A 20 -10.51 -1.72 -15.68
N VAL A 21 -9.82 -2.06 -16.78
CA VAL A 21 -9.80 -3.44 -17.30
C VAL A 21 -9.08 -4.37 -16.32
N THR A 22 -7.85 -4.02 -15.92
CA THR A 22 -7.04 -4.85 -15.01
C THR A 22 -7.71 -4.99 -13.64
N GLY A 23 -8.27 -3.89 -13.14
CA GLY A 23 -9.02 -3.84 -11.90
C GLY A 23 -10.21 -4.78 -11.92
N SER A 24 -11.05 -4.69 -12.96
CA SER A 24 -12.25 -5.52 -13.12
C SER A 24 -11.91 -7.01 -13.20
N VAL A 25 -10.91 -7.39 -14.00
CA VAL A 25 -10.45 -8.78 -14.10
C VAL A 25 -9.94 -9.26 -12.74
N SER A 26 -9.11 -8.46 -12.07
CA SER A 26 -8.56 -8.80 -10.76
C SER A 26 -9.65 -8.92 -9.68
N LEU A 27 -10.72 -8.13 -9.73
CA LEU A 27 -11.87 -8.27 -8.82
C LEU A 27 -12.59 -9.60 -9.00
N VAL A 28 -12.82 -10.02 -10.25
CA VAL A 28 -13.44 -11.33 -10.53
C VAL A 28 -12.56 -12.45 -9.98
N VAL A 29 -11.26 -12.44 -10.28
CA VAL A 29 -10.32 -13.47 -9.84
C VAL A 29 -10.21 -13.53 -8.31
N ASN A 30 -10.06 -12.38 -7.64
CA ASN A 30 -9.97 -12.32 -6.18
C ASN A 30 -11.28 -12.75 -5.52
N THR A 31 -12.43 -12.41 -6.10
CA THR A 31 -13.75 -12.84 -5.59
C THR A 31 -13.91 -14.35 -5.69
N VAL A 32 -13.60 -14.94 -6.84
CA VAL A 32 -13.65 -16.40 -7.04
C VAL A 32 -12.68 -17.10 -6.07
N THR A 33 -11.47 -16.58 -5.92
CA THR A 33 -10.47 -17.10 -4.99
C THR A 33 -10.96 -17.06 -3.54
N LEU A 34 -11.54 -15.95 -3.11
CA LEU A 34 -12.11 -15.79 -1.77
C LEU A 34 -13.26 -16.78 -1.53
N LEU A 35 -14.14 -16.98 -2.53
CA LEU A 35 -15.23 -17.96 -2.47
C LEU A 35 -14.70 -19.40 -2.35
N ILE A 36 -13.66 -19.75 -3.11
CA ILE A 36 -13.00 -21.06 -3.03
C ILE A 36 -12.42 -21.26 -1.63
N ILE A 37 -11.67 -20.29 -1.11
CA ILE A 37 -11.09 -20.35 0.24
C ILE A 37 -12.20 -20.44 1.29
N ALA A 38 -13.29 -19.69 1.15
CA ALA A 38 -14.40 -19.72 2.10
C ALA A 38 -15.06 -21.10 2.15
N ARG A 39 -15.27 -21.75 1.00
CA ARG A 39 -16.00 -23.03 0.88
C ARG A 39 -15.14 -24.28 1.09
N LYS A 40 -13.90 -24.30 0.58
CA LYS A 40 -13.06 -25.51 0.55
C LYS A 40 -11.99 -25.59 1.66
N SER A 41 -11.91 -24.62 2.56
CA SER A 41 -10.89 -24.57 3.62
C SER A 41 -11.22 -25.43 4.86
N VAL A 42 -11.80 -26.62 4.68
CA VAL A 42 -12.06 -27.53 5.80
C VAL A 42 -10.76 -28.18 6.29
N ALA A 43 -9.79 -28.37 5.39
CA ALA A 43 -8.51 -29.02 5.69
C ALA A 43 -7.40 -28.08 6.19
N LEU A 44 -7.65 -26.76 6.29
CA LEU A 44 -6.64 -25.80 6.74
C LEU A 44 -6.82 -25.46 8.22
N ASP A 45 -5.70 -25.30 8.92
CA ASP A 45 -5.67 -24.74 10.26
C ASP A 45 -6.44 -23.42 10.34
N ARG A 46 -7.14 -23.22 11.46
CA ARG A 46 -8.00 -22.05 11.69
C ARG A 46 -7.24 -20.73 11.51
N GLU A 47 -5.99 -20.68 11.96
CA GLU A 47 -5.12 -19.50 11.83
C GLU A 47 -4.77 -19.21 10.37
N VAL A 48 -4.27 -20.20 9.62
CA VAL A 48 -3.93 -20.05 8.19
C VAL A 48 -5.17 -19.66 7.38
N LYS A 49 -6.31 -20.28 7.67
CA LYS A 49 -7.60 -19.97 7.05
C LYS A 49 -8.03 -18.53 7.30
N PHE A 50 -7.90 -18.04 8.54
CA PHE A 50 -8.23 -16.66 8.88
C PHE A 50 -7.34 -15.67 8.12
N LEU A 51 -6.02 -15.88 8.16
CA LEU A 51 -5.07 -15.01 7.47
C LEU A 51 -5.25 -15.03 5.95
N ALA A 52 -5.60 -16.19 5.36
CA ALA A 52 -5.84 -16.29 3.92
C ALA A 52 -7.09 -15.49 3.51
N LYS A 53 -8.16 -15.56 4.32
CA LYS A 53 -9.36 -14.74 4.10
C LYS A 53 -9.05 -13.25 4.26
N LEU A 54 -8.31 -12.87 5.30
CA LEU A 54 -7.91 -11.49 5.54
C LEU A 54 -7.09 -10.95 4.36
N GLN A 55 -6.08 -11.69 3.90
CA GLN A 55 -5.26 -11.32 2.74
C GLN A 55 -6.12 -11.09 1.50
N GLN A 56 -6.96 -12.06 1.15
CA GLN A 56 -7.76 -11.99 -0.09
C GLN A 56 -8.82 -10.89 -0.03
N CYS A 57 -9.47 -10.70 1.12
CA CYS A 57 -10.40 -9.59 1.32
C CYS A 57 -9.69 -8.24 1.19
N SER A 58 -8.51 -8.11 1.80
CA SER A 58 -7.73 -6.87 1.74
C SER A 58 -7.25 -6.58 0.31
N CYS A 59 -6.78 -7.60 -0.42
CA CYS A 59 -6.42 -7.46 -1.83
C CYS A 59 -7.62 -7.04 -2.69
N LEU A 60 -8.78 -7.64 -2.47
CA LEU A 60 -10.01 -7.30 -3.18
C LEU A 60 -10.40 -5.84 -2.96
N ILE A 61 -10.45 -5.39 -1.70
CA ILE A 61 -10.81 -4.02 -1.32
C ILE A 61 -9.79 -3.03 -1.86
N MET A 62 -8.49 -3.30 -1.67
CA MET A 62 -7.41 -2.44 -2.15
C MET A 62 -7.43 -2.32 -3.68
N ASN A 63 -7.60 -3.43 -4.39
CA ASN A 63 -7.70 -3.44 -5.83
C ASN A 63 -8.92 -2.64 -6.31
N ALA A 64 -10.11 -2.87 -5.74
CA ALA A 64 -11.31 -2.08 -6.05
C ALA A 64 -11.05 -0.58 -5.83
N PHE A 65 -10.44 -0.24 -4.70
CA PHE A 65 -10.19 1.14 -4.32
C PHE A 65 -9.24 1.83 -5.29
N VAL A 66 -8.07 1.25 -5.57
CA VAL A 66 -7.05 1.90 -6.40
C VAL A 66 -7.35 1.85 -7.89
N THR A 67 -8.03 0.82 -8.37
CA THR A 67 -8.28 0.66 -9.82
C THR A 67 -9.60 1.23 -10.30
N LEU A 68 -10.60 1.41 -9.41
CA LEU A 68 -11.91 1.95 -9.78
C LEU A 68 -12.20 3.29 -9.10
N LEU A 69 -11.94 3.39 -7.79
CA LEU A 69 -12.43 4.49 -6.96
C LEU A 69 -11.47 5.68 -6.89
N PHE A 70 -10.16 5.44 -6.83
CA PHE A 70 -9.14 6.48 -6.62
C PHE A 70 -8.31 6.75 -7.87
N ILE A 71 -7.74 5.74 -8.54
CA ILE A 71 -6.81 5.88 -9.69
C ILE A 71 -5.82 7.06 -9.53
N PRO A 72 -4.77 6.90 -8.71
CA PRO A 72 -3.79 7.95 -8.46
C PRO A 72 -2.71 8.04 -9.57
N PHE A 73 -2.34 9.28 -9.90
CA PHE A 73 -1.21 9.62 -10.75
C PHE A 73 -0.12 10.31 -9.92
N PHE A 74 0.97 9.57 -9.66
CA PHE A 74 2.04 10.02 -8.78
C PHE A 74 3.17 10.73 -9.52
N TYR A 75 3.60 11.87 -8.98
CA TYR A 75 4.76 12.63 -9.40
C TYR A 75 5.80 12.65 -8.27
N PHE A 76 6.55 11.55 -8.17
CA PHE A 76 7.51 11.34 -7.07
C PHE A 76 8.55 12.46 -6.93
N ARG A 77 8.99 13.06 -8.05
CA ARG A 77 9.99 14.15 -8.02
C ARG A 77 9.51 15.41 -7.30
N MET A 78 8.21 15.69 -7.37
CA MET A 78 7.61 16.84 -6.70
C MET A 78 7.00 16.49 -5.35
N GLY A 79 6.88 15.19 -5.05
CA GLY A 79 6.11 14.73 -3.90
C GLY A 79 4.66 15.15 -4.04
N GLY A 80 3.95 14.67 -5.05
CA GLY A 80 2.52 14.95 -5.18
C GLY A 80 1.87 14.19 -6.32
N GLY A 81 0.64 14.55 -6.65
CA GLY A 81 -0.12 13.89 -7.70
C GLY A 81 -1.56 14.36 -7.80
N TYR A 82 -2.28 13.78 -8.74
CA TYR A 82 -3.72 13.95 -8.92
C TYR A 82 -4.41 12.60 -9.09
N CYS A 83 -5.74 12.58 -9.10
CA CYS A 83 -6.49 11.34 -9.22
C CYS A 83 -7.71 11.48 -10.13
N MET A 84 -8.12 10.35 -10.73
CA MET A 84 -9.16 10.30 -11.79
C MET A 84 -10.24 9.23 -11.53
N GLY A 85 -10.27 8.60 -10.36
CA GLY A 85 -11.29 7.61 -10.02
C GLY A 85 -12.64 8.22 -9.64
N VAL A 86 -13.67 7.38 -9.48
CA VAL A 86 -15.04 7.83 -9.18
C VAL A 86 -15.12 8.68 -7.91
N LEU A 87 -14.38 8.32 -6.85
CA LEU A 87 -14.39 9.08 -5.59
C LEU A 87 -13.61 10.40 -5.69
N CYS A 88 -12.75 10.58 -6.69
CA CYS A 88 -12.01 11.82 -6.89
C CYS A 88 -12.91 13.00 -7.24
N LEU A 89 -14.16 12.74 -7.66
CA LEU A 89 -15.15 13.78 -7.94
C LEU A 89 -15.67 14.46 -6.66
N VAL A 90 -15.60 13.79 -5.51
CA VAL A 90 -16.27 14.24 -4.28
C VAL A 90 -15.37 14.25 -3.05
N VAL A 91 -14.39 13.35 -2.97
CA VAL A 91 -13.48 13.25 -1.81
C VAL A 91 -12.12 13.85 -2.17
N PRO A 92 -11.57 14.79 -1.38
CA PRO A 92 -10.24 15.34 -1.63
C PRO A 92 -9.14 14.27 -1.69
N TYR A 93 -8.21 14.43 -2.64
CA TYR A 93 -7.11 13.50 -2.93
C TYR A 93 -6.37 13.03 -1.67
N GLN A 94 -6.06 13.95 -0.76
CA GLN A 94 -5.32 13.66 0.47
C GLN A 94 -6.00 12.63 1.38
N HIS A 95 -7.33 12.63 1.45
CA HIS A 95 -8.08 11.66 2.25
C HIS A 95 -8.13 10.30 1.54
N LEU A 96 -8.32 10.31 0.22
CA LEU A 96 -8.24 9.09 -0.58
C LEU A 96 -6.84 8.44 -0.50
N MET A 97 -5.78 9.26 -0.45
CA MET A 97 -4.41 8.79 -0.25
C MET A 97 -4.22 8.10 1.11
N VAL A 98 -4.78 8.65 2.20
CA VAL A 98 -4.74 8.00 3.51
C VAL A 98 -5.40 6.62 3.45
N VAL A 99 -6.57 6.53 2.83
CA VAL A 99 -7.28 5.25 2.66
C VAL A 99 -6.47 4.28 1.81
N ALA A 100 -5.90 4.73 0.69
CA ALA A 100 -5.06 3.89 -0.18
C ALA A 100 -3.85 3.33 0.58
N VAL A 101 -3.12 4.18 1.30
CA VAL A 101 -1.93 3.77 2.07
C VAL A 101 -2.29 2.88 3.24
N PHE A 102 -3.42 3.12 3.91
CA PHE A 102 -3.95 2.23 4.93
C PHE A 102 -4.28 0.84 4.37
N LEU A 103 -5.03 0.77 3.27
CA LEU A 103 -5.38 -0.51 2.63
C LEU A 103 -4.15 -1.26 2.13
N LEU A 104 -3.18 -0.54 1.53
CA LEU A 104 -1.90 -1.13 1.11
C LEU A 104 -1.13 -1.69 2.32
N ALA A 105 -1.07 -0.95 3.42
CA ALA A 105 -0.46 -1.41 4.66
C ALA A 105 -1.11 -2.71 5.16
N VAL A 106 -2.45 -2.79 5.19
CA VAL A 106 -3.17 -4.00 5.59
C VAL A 106 -2.82 -5.19 4.67
N VAL A 107 -2.74 -4.99 3.35
CA VAL A 107 -2.34 -6.04 2.39
C VAL A 107 -0.93 -6.54 2.65
N ILE A 108 0.04 -5.64 2.86
CA ILE A 108 1.44 -6.02 3.11
C ILE A 108 1.56 -6.72 4.47
N SER A 109 0.86 -6.23 5.50
CA SER A 109 0.85 -6.84 6.84
C SER A 109 0.24 -8.24 6.80
N ALA A 110 -0.91 -8.43 6.17
CA ALA A 110 -1.54 -9.74 6.02
C ALA A 110 -0.65 -10.73 5.23
N PHE A 111 0.08 -10.24 4.22
CA PHE A 111 1.04 -11.04 3.47
C PHE A 111 2.23 -11.47 4.33
N GLY A 112 2.82 -10.53 5.09
CA GLY A 112 3.93 -10.84 5.99
C GLY A 112 3.50 -11.78 7.12
N MET A 113 2.31 -11.62 7.69
CA MET A 113 1.76 -12.58 8.67
C MET A 113 1.63 -13.98 8.08
N MET A 114 1.15 -14.09 6.84
CA MET A 114 1.08 -15.38 6.13
C MET A 114 2.46 -16.02 5.93
N ILE A 115 3.46 -15.23 5.54
CA ILE A 115 4.85 -15.70 5.39
C ILE A 115 5.39 -16.24 6.72
N ILE A 116 5.17 -15.52 7.82
CA ILE A 116 5.58 -15.97 9.15
C ILE A 116 4.94 -17.33 9.45
N VAL A 117 3.63 -17.49 9.27
CA VAL A 117 2.96 -18.78 9.57
C VAL A 117 3.51 -19.91 8.73
N ARG A 118 3.67 -19.67 7.42
CA ARG A 118 4.21 -20.68 6.50
C ARG A 118 5.63 -21.07 6.84
N HIS A 119 6.48 -20.11 7.19
CA HIS A 119 7.84 -20.38 7.63
C HIS A 119 7.84 -21.25 8.89
N GLN A 120 6.99 -20.91 9.85
CA GLN A 120 6.87 -21.66 11.11
C GLN A 120 6.32 -23.08 10.94
N LEU A 121 5.48 -23.33 9.93
CA LEU A 121 4.99 -24.67 9.60
C LEU A 121 6.05 -25.57 8.97
N LEU A 122 7.07 -25.00 8.32
CA LEU A 122 8.15 -25.76 7.68
C LEU A 122 9.34 -26.03 8.61
N LEU A 123 9.42 -25.34 9.76
CA LEU A 123 10.53 -25.51 10.70
C LEU A 123 10.40 -26.82 11.49
N PRO A 124 11.51 -27.58 11.66
CA PRO A 124 11.57 -28.70 12.59
C PRO A 124 11.15 -28.30 14.01
N GLU A 125 10.64 -29.26 14.78
CA GLU A 125 10.14 -28.98 16.15
C GLU A 125 11.23 -28.44 17.09
N ASP A 126 12.47 -28.89 16.89
CA ASP A 126 13.62 -28.50 17.70
C ASP A 126 14.35 -27.24 17.20
N SER A 127 13.84 -26.58 16.14
CA SER A 127 14.50 -25.40 15.59
C SER A 127 14.42 -24.21 16.54
N PHE A 128 15.56 -23.55 16.81
CA PHE A 128 15.62 -22.30 17.58
C PHE A 128 14.77 -21.17 16.98
N LEU A 129 14.53 -21.18 15.67
CA LEU A 129 13.71 -20.18 14.98
C LEU A 129 12.20 -20.43 15.13
N ARG A 130 11.80 -21.56 15.76
CA ARG A 130 10.40 -21.91 15.95
C ARG A 130 9.81 -21.08 17.09
N MET A 131 8.90 -20.20 16.74
CA MET A 131 8.16 -19.34 17.64
C MET A 131 6.96 -20.08 18.23
N ARG A 132 6.78 -19.94 19.54
CA ARG A 132 5.52 -20.30 20.20
C ARG A 132 4.39 -19.38 19.72
N THR A 133 3.15 -19.81 19.90
CA THR A 133 1.94 -19.07 19.50
C THR A 133 1.95 -17.61 19.97
N ALA A 134 2.32 -17.35 21.24
CA ALA A 134 2.43 -15.98 21.76
C ALA A 134 3.47 -15.13 21.02
N GLY A 135 4.63 -15.72 20.70
CA GLY A 135 5.69 -15.05 19.93
C GLY A 135 5.23 -14.68 18.52
N ARG A 136 4.44 -15.53 17.86
CA ARG A 136 3.85 -15.22 16.54
C ARG A 136 2.92 -14.01 16.61
N TYR A 137 2.03 -13.95 17.60
CA TYR A 137 1.14 -12.79 17.75
C TYR A 137 1.91 -11.50 18.04
N VAL A 138 2.97 -11.55 18.86
CA VAL A 138 3.86 -10.40 19.08
C VAL A 138 4.50 -9.96 17.76
N ALA A 139 5.01 -10.89 16.96
CA ALA A 139 5.56 -10.59 15.64
C ALA A 139 4.52 -9.95 14.71
N TYR A 140 3.26 -10.42 14.72
CA TYR A 140 2.18 -9.82 13.94
C TYR A 140 1.91 -8.38 14.38
N VAL A 141 1.85 -8.10 15.68
CA VAL A 141 1.62 -6.74 16.19
C VAL A 141 2.76 -5.82 15.78
N ILE A 142 4.01 -6.24 15.95
CA ILE A 142 5.19 -5.45 15.55
C ILE A 142 5.15 -5.16 14.04
N LEU A 143 4.89 -6.20 13.23
CA LEU A 143 4.80 -6.06 11.78
C LEU A 143 3.69 -5.07 11.36
N ASN A 144 2.50 -5.16 11.96
CA ASN A 144 1.40 -4.21 11.70
C ASN A 144 1.80 -2.79 12.09
N CYS A 145 2.32 -2.59 13.31
CA CYS A 145 2.73 -1.28 13.80
C CYS A 145 3.76 -0.63 12.87
N VAL A 146 4.78 -1.38 12.45
CA VAL A 146 5.84 -0.84 11.57
C VAL A 146 5.31 -0.52 10.18
N ILE A 147 4.49 -1.38 9.57
CA ILE A 147 3.94 -1.13 8.25
C ILE A 147 2.97 0.07 8.27
N HIS A 148 2.17 0.21 9.31
CA HIS A 148 1.23 1.32 9.46
C HIS A 148 1.88 2.67 9.81
N LEU A 149 3.19 2.73 10.07
CA LEU A 149 3.91 4.02 10.18
C LEU A 149 3.72 4.88 8.92
N TRP A 150 3.62 4.26 7.74
CA TRP A 150 3.34 4.99 6.49
C TRP A 150 1.92 5.58 6.46
N THR A 151 0.93 4.92 7.05
CA THR A 151 -0.41 5.50 7.21
C THR A 151 -0.34 6.73 8.10
N VAL A 152 0.34 6.63 9.25
CA VAL A 152 0.53 7.75 10.18
C VAL A 152 1.25 8.90 9.49
N PHE A 153 2.27 8.63 8.68
CA PHE A 153 2.97 9.63 7.88
C PHE A 153 2.01 10.44 7.02
N VAL A 154 1.17 9.78 6.23
CA VAL A 154 0.23 10.48 5.34
C VAL A 154 -0.81 11.26 6.14
N VAL A 155 -1.32 10.71 7.26
CA VAL A 155 -2.25 11.41 8.15
C VAL A 155 -1.64 12.71 8.68
N LEU A 156 -0.37 12.69 9.10
CA LEU A 156 0.35 13.88 9.59
C LEU A 156 0.57 14.93 8.49
N THR A 157 0.49 14.54 7.22
CA THR A 157 0.59 15.48 6.07
C THR A 157 -0.75 16.06 5.62
N LEU A 158 -1.88 15.63 6.20
CA LEU A 158 -3.21 16.17 5.86
C LEU A 158 -3.35 17.69 6.08
N PRO A 159 -2.81 18.29 7.15
CA PRO A 159 -2.87 19.74 7.36
C PRO A 159 -1.84 20.44 6.45
N SER A 160 -2.08 20.43 5.14
CA SER A 160 -1.27 21.17 4.17
C SER A 160 -1.98 22.45 3.76
N ASP A 161 -1.23 23.55 3.71
CA ASP A 161 -1.74 24.86 3.32
C ASP A 161 -1.91 24.93 1.80
N ARG A 162 -3.17 24.97 1.34
CA ARG A 162 -3.50 25.09 -0.08
C ARG A 162 -2.91 26.34 -0.73
N ARG A 163 -2.73 27.44 0.01
CA ARG A 163 -2.09 28.66 -0.51
C ARG A 163 -0.61 28.41 -0.81
N SER A 164 0.10 27.79 0.12
CA SER A 164 1.49 27.38 -0.09
C SER A 164 1.63 26.39 -1.26
N GLN A 165 0.73 25.42 -1.38
CA GLN A 165 0.74 24.49 -2.52
C GLN A 165 0.53 25.21 -3.86
N ASN A 166 -0.41 26.16 -3.92
CA ASN A 166 -0.66 26.94 -5.13
C ASN A 166 0.56 27.76 -5.56
N ARG A 167 1.27 28.37 -4.60
CA ARG A 167 2.51 29.12 -4.89
C ARG A 167 3.58 28.23 -5.55
N VAL A 168 3.74 26.99 -5.07
CA VAL A 168 4.67 26.05 -5.70
C VAL A 168 4.21 25.65 -7.10
N LEU A 169 2.90 25.45 -7.32
CA LEU A 169 2.40 25.18 -8.66
C LEU A 169 2.57 26.37 -9.61
N ASP A 170 2.52 27.61 -9.11
CA ASP A 170 2.79 28.81 -9.92
C ASP A 170 4.25 28.83 -10.43
N GLU A 171 5.18 28.25 -9.67
CA GLU A 171 6.59 28.08 -10.09
C GLU A 171 6.77 26.97 -11.13
N ILE A 172 5.80 26.04 -11.28
CA ILE A 172 5.88 24.88 -12.19
C ILE A 172 4.83 24.99 -13.29
N VAL A 173 5.06 25.92 -14.23
CA VAL A 173 4.15 26.29 -15.32
C VAL A 173 3.78 25.13 -16.26
N GLN A 174 4.54 24.05 -16.26
CA GLN A 174 4.27 22.87 -17.10
C GLN A 174 3.12 22.00 -16.57
N ILE A 175 2.67 22.22 -15.32
CA ILE A 175 1.64 21.41 -14.67
C ILE A 175 0.30 22.12 -14.71
N ARG A 176 -0.67 21.49 -15.37
CA ARG A 176 -1.99 22.09 -15.62
C ARG A 176 -3.11 21.48 -14.77
N TRP A 177 -2.80 20.81 -13.66
CA TRP A 177 -3.81 20.13 -12.84
C TRP A 177 -4.92 21.07 -12.35
N ARG A 178 -4.58 22.32 -12.02
CA ARG A 178 -5.54 23.36 -11.62
C ARG A 178 -6.45 23.80 -12.77
N GLU A 179 -5.85 24.10 -13.92
CA GLU A 179 -6.57 24.53 -15.13
C GLU A 179 -7.51 23.44 -15.65
N ARG A 180 -7.15 22.18 -15.38
CA ARG A 180 -7.93 20.98 -15.73
C ARG A 180 -8.94 20.58 -14.65
N GLU A 181 -9.04 21.35 -13.57
CA GLU A 181 -9.95 21.10 -12.44
C GLU A 181 -9.78 19.69 -11.82
N LEU A 182 -8.56 19.15 -11.85
CA LEU A 182 -8.28 17.83 -11.31
C LEU A 182 -8.24 17.86 -9.78
N ASN A 183 -8.55 16.71 -9.16
CA ASN A 183 -8.37 16.55 -7.73
C ASN A 183 -6.90 16.19 -7.44
N TRP A 184 -6.15 17.16 -6.91
CA TRP A 184 -4.70 17.07 -6.75
C TRP A 184 -4.21 17.49 -5.36
N PHE A 185 -3.04 16.99 -5.00
CA PHE A 185 -2.35 17.31 -3.76
C PHE A 185 -0.83 17.34 -3.96
N LEU A 186 -0.18 18.24 -3.22
CA LEU A 186 1.27 18.31 -3.10
C LEU A 186 1.66 18.13 -1.63
N PHE A 187 2.60 17.23 -1.37
CA PHE A 187 3.30 17.11 -0.10
C PHE A 187 4.26 18.29 0.05
N TYR A 188 3.71 19.49 0.26
CA TYR A 188 4.47 20.72 0.42
C TYR A 188 3.89 21.60 1.54
N GLY A 189 4.73 22.42 2.16
CA GLY A 189 4.33 23.37 3.21
C GLY A 189 5.41 23.54 4.30
N PRO A 190 5.16 24.40 5.31
CA PRO A 190 6.10 24.65 6.40
C PRO A 190 6.44 23.37 7.21
N GLY A 191 5.56 22.36 7.20
CA GLY A 191 5.80 21.05 7.81
C GLY A 191 6.69 20.10 6.98
N LEU A 192 7.03 20.44 5.73
CA LEU A 192 7.79 19.56 4.82
C LEU A 192 9.14 19.10 5.39
N PRO A 193 9.98 19.95 6.01
CA PRO A 193 11.23 19.49 6.60
C PRO A 193 11.03 18.46 7.72
N THR A 194 9.96 18.61 8.50
CA THR A 194 9.60 17.66 9.56
C THR A 194 9.06 16.36 8.95
N ALA A 195 8.20 16.44 7.93
CA ALA A 195 7.74 15.27 7.19
C ALA A 195 8.91 14.51 6.55
N MET A 196 9.87 15.19 5.92
CA MET A 196 11.06 14.56 5.35
C MET A 196 11.96 13.91 6.40
N ARG A 197 12.06 14.47 7.62
CA ARG A 197 12.77 13.82 8.72
C ARG A 197 12.04 12.57 9.16
N LEU A 198 10.73 12.65 9.39
CA LEU A 198 9.89 11.50 9.77
C LEU A 198 9.94 10.39 8.73
N SER A 199 9.87 10.72 7.43
CA SER A 199 9.93 9.70 6.37
C SER A 199 11.27 8.97 6.34
N LYS A 200 12.39 9.66 6.60
CA LYS A 200 13.71 9.03 6.75
C LYS A 200 13.74 8.07 7.95
N TYR A 201 13.21 8.48 9.10
CA TYR A 201 13.12 7.59 10.27
C TYR A 201 12.23 6.38 10.00
N PHE A 202 11.08 6.58 9.35
CA PHE A 202 10.18 5.49 9.01
C PHE A 202 10.81 4.52 8.01
N ALA A 203 11.54 5.02 7.00
CA ALA A 203 12.31 4.16 6.09
C ALA A 203 13.36 3.34 6.85
N PHE A 204 14.07 3.95 7.81
CA PHE A 204 15.08 3.28 8.63
C PHE A 204 14.49 2.20 9.54
N VAL A 205 13.27 2.35 10.04
CA VAL A 205 12.57 1.33 10.85
C VAL A 205 11.91 0.26 9.96
N PHE A 206 11.31 0.68 8.85
CA PHE A 206 10.56 -0.17 7.94
C PHE A 206 11.45 -1.17 7.20
N ALA A 207 12.60 -0.74 6.68
CA ALA A 207 13.47 -1.61 5.88
C ALA A 207 13.99 -2.82 6.67
N PRO A 208 14.54 -2.67 7.90
CA PRO A 208 14.93 -3.82 8.72
C PRO A 208 13.76 -4.72 9.08
N ALA A 209 12.59 -4.16 9.40
CA ALA A 209 11.40 -4.97 9.70
C ALA A 209 10.96 -5.80 8.48
N LEU A 210 10.96 -5.21 7.28
CA LEU A 210 10.67 -5.93 6.04
C LEU A 210 11.67 -7.07 5.82
N CYS A 211 12.96 -6.80 6.05
CA CYS A 211 14.00 -7.82 5.95
C CYS A 211 13.76 -8.97 6.93
N ILE A 212 13.53 -8.67 8.22
CA ILE A 212 13.39 -9.64 9.30
C ILE A 212 12.11 -10.46 9.19
N PHE A 213 10.97 -9.84 8.88
CA PHE A 213 9.67 -10.49 8.94
C PHE A 213 9.18 -11.06 7.60
N ILE A 214 9.73 -10.58 6.47
CA ILE A 214 9.25 -10.98 5.14
C ILE A 214 10.40 -11.62 4.34
N ILE A 215 11.47 -10.89 4.08
CA ILE A 215 12.51 -11.34 3.14
C ILE A 215 13.30 -12.53 3.68
N LEU A 216 13.79 -12.46 4.93
CA LEU A 216 14.57 -13.54 5.54
C LEU A 216 13.77 -14.83 5.72
N PRO A 217 12.52 -14.81 6.27
CA PRO A 217 11.71 -16.02 6.36
C PRO A 217 11.41 -16.60 4.98
N PHE A 218 11.10 -15.76 3.99
CA PHE A 218 10.88 -16.21 2.62
C PHE A 218 12.11 -16.87 1.99
N ALA A 219 13.29 -16.24 2.10
CA ALA A 219 14.54 -16.81 1.63
C ALA A 219 14.86 -18.15 2.31
N HIS A 220 14.62 -18.23 3.63
CA HIS A 220 14.82 -19.48 4.37
C HIS A 220 13.84 -20.58 3.92
N MET A 221 12.56 -20.26 3.70
CA MET A 221 11.59 -21.22 3.13
C MET A 221 12.05 -21.73 1.78
N LEU A 222 12.57 -20.86 0.91
CA LEU A 222 13.09 -21.25 -0.41
C LEU A 222 14.27 -22.21 -0.28
N ILE A 223 15.20 -21.96 0.65
CA ILE A 223 16.33 -22.85 0.92
C ILE A 223 15.87 -24.23 1.41
N ILE A 224 14.85 -24.29 2.27
CA ILE A 224 14.28 -25.56 2.75
C ILE A 224 13.68 -26.35 1.58
N VAL A 225 12.92 -25.69 0.69
CA VAL A 225 12.23 -26.36 -0.42
C VAL A 225 13.19 -26.83 -1.52
N LEU A 226 14.32 -26.15 -1.69
CA LEU A 226 15.32 -26.50 -2.71
C LEU A 226 16.30 -27.60 -2.28
N ARG A 227 16.32 -27.98 -1.00
CA ARG A 227 17.14 -29.07 -0.47
C ARG A 227 16.34 -30.36 -0.40
#